data_AF-A0A2I0N2E5-F1
#
_entry.id   AF-A0A2I0N2E5-F1
#
_cell.length_a   1.000
_cell.length_b   1.000
_cell.length_c   1.000
_cell.angle_alpha   90.00
_cell.angle_beta   90.00
_cell.angle_gamma   90.00
#
_symmetry.space_group_name_H-M   'P 1'
#
loop_
_entity.id
_entity.type
_entity.pdbx_description
1 polymer ?
#
loop_
_entity_poly.entity_id
_entity_poly.type
_entity_poly.pdbx_seq_one_letter_code
_entity_poly.pdbx_strand_id
1 'polypeptide(L)'
;MNKLKKIAGLLLLCVFVFSAVFVPSPAKAEPGRAIAREYLNFRAKAEKNSPIQSVIPEGAQVLVLEKGAPYSKVVFENKVGFAATDFLALQEELSALRSLTHRRLQPLKEEADRASKTLVSLKPGSIVNLVELLEGWYLVEYQGTLGYVEALGWMDSPVKVPVKKPAPVAPVDGTMDILSDITVYMNAYDAASRVNPAGTYSKGTFTVYKNFGGMVNVTGEPGVPGGWINPADNKEVPAPSPAKPKPEKPLPKGLYELKEATATYMNAEDAANEANALGRFRPGTYHVFHEFGGMLNLSKIQGVPGGWIHPKSTPNAPKTPVLPVQPKEEPKPVKDRILAHANVNLRTGPSLSSEVIRLVRPNEEASLLGREGEWLLVSLGPQKGYTYRTHWTVSEDLLARFPDQNEPVKPDPKPEAPKEGAPTVYLDPGHDGRGTGAISYITGVLADENDLVWDVSTRLKSLLLERGYGVHMSKTHINEDVELADRAADANAKNPDVFVSIHCNAFTSPVARGTIAFAPGYKLSAKTNGWRSDSLRLSRLMASHVGSLFGAYQTVVDTSYGASLAVNRLTQMPSMLLELGFITNPSDAAFLLQPENRQAIAQEMADALDEYFGR
;
A
#
# COMPACT_ATOMS: atom_id res chain seq x y z
N MET A 1 6.67 71.07 51.87
CA MET A 1 5.48 70.74 52.67
C MET A 1 5.25 69.23 52.62
N ASN A 2 5.79 68.52 53.62
CA ASN A 2 5.09 67.64 54.56
C ASN A 2 4.88 66.20 54.05
N LYS A 3 5.75 65.23 54.40
CA LYS A 3 5.85 64.48 55.70
C LYS A 3 4.82 63.32 55.74
N LEU A 4 5.06 62.06 56.15
CA LEU A 4 6.18 61.34 56.79
C LEU A 4 5.70 59.87 57.08
N LYS A 5 6.65 58.96 57.42
CA LYS A 5 6.57 57.72 58.26
C LYS A 5 6.23 56.38 57.57
N LYS A 6 6.86 55.22 57.85
CA LYS A 6 7.92 54.75 58.81
C LYS A 6 8.39 53.34 58.32
N ILE A 7 9.69 53.05 58.15
CA ILE A 7 10.70 52.44 59.07
C ILE A 7 10.51 50.96 59.46
N ALA A 8 11.57 50.17 59.17
CA ALA A 8 12.19 49.02 59.91
C ALA A 8 12.34 47.77 59.01
N GLY A 9 13.48 47.07 58.92
CA GLY A 9 14.78 47.17 59.57
C GLY A 9 15.56 45.85 59.36
N LEU A 10 16.86 45.99 59.09
CA LEU A 10 17.98 45.10 59.45
C LEU A 10 18.19 43.73 58.73
N LEU A 11 19.31 43.67 57.99
CA LEU A 11 20.11 42.48 57.72
C LEU A 11 20.69 41.89 59.02
N LEU A 12 20.59 40.57 59.23
CA LEU A 12 21.71 39.78 59.74
C LEU A 12 21.58 38.30 59.35
N LEU A 13 22.73 37.76 58.95
CA LEU A 13 23.05 36.40 58.50
C LEU A 13 22.83 35.35 59.61
N CYS A 14 22.19 34.21 59.30
CA CYS A 14 22.41 32.95 60.01
C CYS A 14 22.09 31.73 59.12
N VAL A 15 23.08 30.86 59.05
CA VAL A 15 23.13 29.58 58.35
C VAL A 15 22.07 28.63 58.90
N PHE A 16 21.22 28.08 58.03
CA PHE A 16 20.57 26.79 58.27
C PHE A 16 20.89 25.85 57.13
N VAL A 17 21.60 24.78 57.51
CA VAL A 17 21.87 23.58 56.74
C VAL A 17 20.54 22.99 56.32
N PHE A 18 20.14 23.23 55.07
CA PHE A 18 19.20 22.32 54.41
C PHE A 18 20.04 21.22 53.78
N SER A 19 20.07 20.08 54.47
CA SER A 19 20.34 18.78 53.88
C SER A 19 19.51 18.71 52.59
N ALA A 20 20.16 18.92 51.45
CA ALA A 20 19.55 18.62 50.17
C ALA A 20 19.30 17.12 50.21
N VAL A 21 18.05 16.74 50.51
CA VAL A 21 17.51 15.47 50.06
C VAL A 21 17.80 15.51 48.57
N PHE A 22 18.77 14.72 48.15
CA PHE A 22 19.02 14.43 46.76
C PHE A 22 17.73 13.77 46.30
N VAL A 23 16.76 14.57 45.84
CA VAL A 23 15.68 14.05 45.03
C VAL A 23 16.43 13.60 43.78
N PRO A 24 16.60 12.29 43.54
CA PRO A 24 17.17 11.87 42.28
C PRO A 24 16.29 12.52 41.22
N SER A 25 16.90 13.36 40.37
CA SER A 25 16.25 13.80 39.15
C SER A 25 15.66 12.52 38.53
N PRO A 26 14.36 12.48 38.17
CA PRO A 26 13.79 11.27 37.60
C PRO A 26 14.72 10.86 36.47
N ALA A 27 15.29 9.65 36.58
CA ALA A 27 16.24 9.14 35.61
C ALA A 27 15.62 9.40 34.23
N LYS A 28 16.30 10.15 33.37
CA LYS A 28 15.88 10.29 31.97
C LYS A 28 15.71 8.86 31.46
N ALA A 29 14.48 8.47 31.17
CA ALA A 29 14.20 7.12 30.74
C ALA A 29 14.98 6.86 29.44
N GLU A 30 15.78 5.81 29.47
CA GLU A 30 16.71 5.44 28.41
C GLU A 30 15.96 5.26 27.08
N PRO A 31 16.49 5.77 25.96
CA PRO A 31 15.91 5.50 24.66
C PRO A 31 15.96 3.99 24.36
N GLY A 32 15.17 3.53 23.40
CA GLY A 32 15.09 2.10 23.10
C GLY A 32 14.14 1.75 21.96
N ARG A 33 14.14 0.50 21.52
CA ARG A 33 13.18 0.01 20.53
C ARG A 33 11.87 -0.30 21.24
N ALA A 34 10.76 0.14 20.65
CA ALA A 34 9.43 -0.21 21.12
C ALA A 34 8.59 -0.76 19.96
N ILE A 35 7.63 -1.61 20.28
CA ILE A 35 6.57 -2.00 19.36
C ILE A 35 5.31 -1.24 19.71
N ALA A 36 4.67 -0.67 18.69
CA ALA A 36 3.33 -0.14 18.81
C ALA A 36 2.34 -1.29 19.10
N ARG A 37 1.68 -1.24 20.25
CA ARG A 37 0.71 -2.28 20.67
C ARG A 37 -0.66 -2.14 19.99
N GLU A 38 -0.84 -1.04 19.26
CA GLU A 38 -2.05 -0.61 18.56
C GLU A 38 -1.66 0.35 17.42
N TYR A 39 -2.61 0.73 16.57
CA TYR A 39 -2.43 1.83 15.62
C TYR A 39 -2.26 3.17 16.35
N LEU A 40 -1.15 3.87 16.10
CA LEU A 40 -0.84 5.16 16.74
C LEU A 40 -0.76 6.30 15.74
N ASN A 41 -1.35 7.43 16.11
CA ASN A 41 -1.12 8.68 15.39
C ASN A 41 0.33 9.14 15.60
N PHE A 42 1.10 9.27 14.51
CA PHE A 42 2.44 9.87 14.53
C PHE A 42 2.31 11.37 14.27
N ARG A 43 2.68 12.20 15.26
CA ARG A 43 2.37 13.64 15.28
C ARG A 43 3.63 14.50 15.20
N ALA A 44 3.48 15.68 14.61
CA ALA A 44 4.58 16.65 14.51
C ALA A 44 5.00 17.25 15.87
N LYS A 45 4.08 17.32 16.84
CA LYS A 45 4.32 17.84 18.20
C LYS A 45 3.72 16.93 19.26
N ALA A 46 4.24 17.00 20.48
CA ALA A 46 3.81 16.26 21.67
C ALA A 46 2.45 16.73 22.23
N GLU A 47 1.46 16.94 21.36
CA GLU A 47 0.19 17.58 21.70
C GLU A 47 -0.99 16.92 20.98
N LYS A 48 -2.14 16.86 21.65
CA LYS A 48 -3.35 16.14 21.20
C LYS A 48 -3.89 16.60 19.84
N ASN A 49 -3.81 17.89 19.55
CA ASN A 49 -4.35 18.49 18.32
C ASN A 49 -3.29 18.75 17.25
N SER A 50 -2.06 18.27 17.46
CA SER A 50 -1.01 18.41 16.46
C SER A 50 -1.36 17.64 15.18
N PRO A 51 -1.07 18.19 13.98
CA PRO A 51 -1.26 17.48 12.71
C PRO A 51 -0.63 16.09 12.74
N ILE A 52 -1.41 15.11 12.28
CA ILE A 52 -0.97 13.73 12.12
C ILE A 52 -0.12 13.66 10.85
N GLN A 53 1.15 13.31 11.01
CA GLN A 53 2.11 13.19 9.91
C GLN A 53 1.98 11.84 9.20
N SER A 54 1.74 10.77 9.97
CA SER A 54 1.43 9.43 9.47
C SER A 54 0.81 8.58 10.60
N VAL A 55 0.56 7.29 10.36
CA VAL A 55 0.06 6.35 11.35
C VAL A 55 1.08 5.23 11.53
N ILE A 56 1.40 4.91 12.79
CA ILE A 56 2.24 3.79 13.18
C ILE A 56 1.34 2.55 13.30
N PRO A 57 1.48 1.53 12.46
CA PRO A 57 0.63 0.33 12.54
C PRO A 57 0.83 -0.45 13.84
N GLU A 58 -0.18 -1.21 14.26
CA GLU A 58 -0.01 -2.21 15.32
C GLU A 58 1.09 -3.22 14.93
N GLY A 59 1.98 -3.54 15.86
CA GLY A 59 3.13 -4.41 15.64
C GLY A 59 4.34 -3.71 15.01
N ALA A 60 4.20 -2.46 14.53
CA ALA A 60 5.31 -1.73 13.95
C ALA A 60 6.36 -1.38 15.01
N GLN A 61 7.63 -1.55 14.64
CA GLN A 61 8.75 -1.13 15.47
C GLN A 61 8.98 0.38 15.31
N VAL A 62 9.20 1.04 16.43
CA VAL A 62 9.58 2.45 16.51
C VAL A 62 10.79 2.58 17.39
N LEU A 63 11.61 3.60 17.13
CA LEU A 63 12.67 3.97 18.06
C LEU A 63 12.15 5.05 18.99
N VAL A 64 12.07 4.78 20.29
CA VAL A 64 11.76 5.80 21.30
C VAL A 64 13.03 6.59 21.57
N LEU A 65 13.03 7.86 21.16
CA LEU A 65 14.13 8.82 21.37
C LEU A 65 14.10 9.41 22.77
N GLU A 66 12.90 9.73 23.25
CA GLU A 66 12.65 10.29 24.56
C GLU A 66 11.27 9.84 25.02
N LYS A 67 11.23 9.09 26.11
CA LYS A 67 9.96 8.68 26.71
C LYS A 67 9.35 9.87 27.45
N GLY A 68 8.17 10.31 27.01
CA GLY A 68 7.41 11.38 27.66
C GLY A 68 6.05 10.90 28.16
N ALA A 69 5.25 11.79 28.74
CA ALA A 69 3.87 11.52 29.12
C ALA A 69 3.00 12.74 28.77
N PRO A 70 1.95 12.62 27.95
CA PRO A 70 1.39 11.38 27.38
C PRO A 70 2.06 10.93 26.07
N TYR A 71 3.00 11.70 25.51
CA TYR A 71 3.64 11.40 24.23
C TYR A 71 5.14 11.13 24.38
N SER A 72 5.63 10.10 23.71
CA SER A 72 7.05 9.82 23.53
C SER A 72 7.50 10.38 22.19
N LYS A 73 8.70 10.94 22.17
CA LYS A 73 9.37 11.33 20.93
C LYS A 73 9.91 10.05 20.29
N VAL A 74 9.54 9.78 19.05
CA VAL A 74 9.90 8.54 18.35
C VAL A 74 10.43 8.82 16.94
N VAL A 75 11.20 7.87 16.41
CA VAL A 75 11.47 7.75 14.98
C VAL A 75 10.59 6.67 14.39
N PHE A 76 9.90 7.01 13.30
CA PHE A 76 9.11 6.10 12.50
C PHE A 76 9.20 6.57 11.04
N GLU A 77 9.49 5.66 10.10
CA GLU A 77 9.65 5.96 8.66
C GLU A 77 10.62 7.11 8.37
N ASN A 78 11.80 7.09 9.00
CA ASN A 78 12.85 8.13 8.85
C ASN A 78 12.43 9.54 9.26
N LYS A 79 11.33 9.70 10.00
CA LYS A 79 10.86 10.99 10.52
C LYS A 79 10.88 10.98 12.04
N VAL A 80 11.18 12.14 12.61
CA VAL A 80 11.08 12.39 14.05
C VAL A 80 9.73 13.02 14.35
N GLY A 81 9.01 12.44 15.31
CA GLY A 81 7.70 12.91 15.72
C GLY A 81 7.31 12.34 17.08
N PHE A 82 6.01 12.34 17.38
CA PHE A 82 5.49 12.00 18.69
C PHE A 82 4.38 10.96 18.59
N ALA A 83 4.45 9.94 19.45
CA ALA A 83 3.46 8.87 19.54
C ALA A 83 3.02 8.68 21.00
N ALA A 84 1.80 8.18 21.22
CA ALA A 84 1.25 8.00 22.56
C ALA A 84 2.05 6.96 23.36
N THR A 85 2.60 7.36 24.52
CA THR A 85 3.55 6.56 25.29
C THR A 85 2.96 5.25 25.81
N ASP A 86 1.72 5.27 26.28
CA ASP A 86 1.09 4.11 26.93
C ASP A 86 0.86 2.92 25.97
N PHE A 87 1.00 3.18 24.67
CA PHE A 87 0.80 2.20 23.60
C PHE A 87 2.10 1.74 22.96
N LEU A 88 3.24 2.15 23.50
CA LEU A 88 4.57 1.69 23.09
C LEU A 88 5.09 0.65 24.08
N ALA A 89 5.25 -0.60 23.62
CA ALA A 89 5.90 -1.66 24.37
C ALA A 89 7.40 -1.64 24.11
N LEU A 90 8.21 -1.12 25.03
CA LEU A 90 9.67 -1.23 24.96
C LEU A 90 10.09 -2.70 24.87
N GLN A 91 10.87 -3.04 23.84
CA GLN A 91 11.37 -4.38 23.56
C GLN A 91 12.85 -4.53 23.92
N GLU A 92 13.66 -3.51 23.67
CA GLU A 92 15.11 -3.50 23.93
C GLU A 92 15.53 -2.11 24.42
N GLU A 93 16.29 -2.06 25.51
CA GLU A 93 17.01 -0.85 25.93
C GLU A 93 18.19 -0.61 24.97
N LEU A 94 18.54 0.64 24.65
CA LEU A 94 19.67 0.97 23.75
C LEU A 94 21.01 0.31 24.15
N SER A 95 21.15 -0.10 25.41
CA SER A 95 22.32 -0.83 25.93
C SER A 95 22.56 -2.19 25.24
N ALA A 96 21.58 -2.72 24.50
CA ALA A 96 21.69 -3.94 23.69
C ALA A 96 22.08 -3.68 22.22
N LEU A 97 22.26 -2.43 21.80
CA LEU A 97 22.64 -2.10 20.42
C LEU A 97 24.06 -2.53 20.08
N ARG A 98 24.27 -2.84 18.80
CA ARG A 98 25.58 -3.12 18.22
C ARG A 98 26.49 -1.90 18.37
N SER A 99 27.51 -1.97 19.22
CA SER A 99 28.46 -0.87 19.37
C SER A 99 29.47 -0.84 18.21
N LEU A 100 29.74 0.35 17.68
CA LEU A 100 30.71 0.59 16.61
C LEU A 100 31.86 1.47 17.11
N THR A 101 33.02 1.37 16.46
CA THR A 101 34.16 2.26 16.66
C THR A 101 34.79 2.66 15.33
N HIS A 102 35.46 3.82 15.29
CA HIS A 102 36.11 4.37 14.09
C HIS A 102 37.55 4.77 14.37
N ARG A 103 38.45 4.56 13.39
CA ARG A 103 39.91 4.83 13.56
C ARG A 103 40.33 6.26 13.24
N ARG A 104 39.41 7.10 12.78
CA ARG A 104 39.63 8.52 12.44
C ARG A 104 38.59 9.39 13.12
N LEU A 105 38.87 10.69 13.20
CA LEU A 105 37.93 11.68 13.70
C LEU A 105 36.69 11.71 12.82
N GLN A 106 35.50 11.71 13.42
CA GLN A 106 34.23 11.69 12.72
C GLN A 106 33.29 12.77 13.25
N PRO A 107 32.68 13.61 12.40
CA PRO A 107 31.64 14.52 12.86
C PRO A 107 30.33 13.75 13.08
N LEU A 108 29.76 13.88 14.27
CA LEU A 108 28.37 13.52 14.56
C LEU A 108 27.47 14.67 14.10
N LYS A 109 26.67 14.42 13.09
CA LYS A 109 25.85 15.38 12.36
C LYS A 109 24.41 15.42 12.87
N GLU A 110 23.75 16.57 12.77
CA GLU A 110 22.34 16.74 13.15
C GLU A 110 21.39 16.06 12.17
N GLU A 111 21.76 16.02 10.88
CA GLU A 111 21.02 15.34 9.82
C GLU A 111 21.97 14.43 9.01
N ALA A 112 21.43 13.51 8.21
CA ALA A 112 22.18 12.59 7.35
C ALA A 112 22.76 13.29 6.10
N ASP A 113 23.42 14.43 6.31
CA ASP A 113 24.02 15.29 5.29
C ASP A 113 25.37 15.81 5.79
N ARG A 114 26.38 15.76 4.93
CA ARG A 114 27.73 16.28 5.18
C ARG A 114 27.72 17.77 5.51
N ALA A 115 26.81 18.52 4.89
CA ALA A 115 26.66 19.95 5.07
C ALA A 115 25.90 20.33 6.36
N SER A 116 25.21 19.36 6.99
CA SER A 116 24.45 19.63 8.21
C SER A 116 25.36 20.00 9.39
N LYS A 117 24.75 20.60 10.41
CA LYS A 117 25.43 21.04 11.62
C LYS A 117 26.12 19.86 12.32
N THR A 118 27.38 20.04 12.70
CA THR A 118 28.08 19.08 13.56
C THR A 118 27.64 19.30 15.00
N LEU A 119 27.03 18.29 15.60
CA LEU A 119 26.64 18.24 17.01
C LEU A 119 27.86 17.98 17.90
N VAL A 120 28.69 16.99 17.54
CA VAL A 120 29.89 16.57 18.29
C VAL A 120 30.97 16.10 17.33
N SER A 121 32.25 16.35 17.61
CA SER A 121 33.37 15.73 16.88
C SER A 121 33.91 14.53 17.66
N LEU A 122 33.65 13.32 17.15
CA LEU A 122 34.06 12.06 17.75
C LEU A 122 35.56 11.81 17.52
N LYS A 123 36.29 11.51 18.58
CA LYS A 123 37.74 11.23 18.50
C LYS A 123 37.97 9.82 17.92
N PRO A 124 39.13 9.56 17.29
CA PRO A 124 39.53 8.20 16.96
C PRO A 124 39.40 7.25 18.16
N GLY A 125 38.75 6.11 17.97
CA GLY A 125 38.50 5.12 19.03
C GLY A 125 37.26 5.38 19.88
N SER A 126 36.52 6.49 19.66
CA SER A 126 35.19 6.68 20.26
C SER A 126 34.29 5.49 19.93
N ILE A 127 33.58 5.00 20.95
CA ILE A 127 32.58 3.94 20.81
C ILE A 127 31.22 4.61 20.75
N VAL A 128 30.43 4.24 19.74
CA VAL A 128 29.06 4.72 19.55
C VAL A 128 28.12 3.52 19.49
N ASN A 129 26.86 3.70 19.86
CA ASN A 129 25.86 2.65 19.74
C ASN A 129 25.15 2.81 18.38
N LEU A 130 25.22 1.79 17.51
CA LEU A 130 24.53 1.80 16.22
C LEU A 130 23.04 1.66 16.45
N VAL A 131 22.30 2.71 16.12
CA VAL A 131 20.85 2.73 16.22
C VAL A 131 20.24 2.17 14.93
N GLU A 132 20.66 2.71 13.78
CA GLU A 132 20.14 2.34 12.47
C GLU A 132 21.12 2.71 11.34
N LEU A 133 21.08 1.96 10.22
CA LEU A 133 21.80 2.29 8.98
C LEU A 133 20.82 2.93 8.00
N LEU A 134 21.12 4.15 7.58
CA LEU A 134 20.31 4.98 6.70
C LEU A 134 21.20 5.47 5.55
N GLU A 135 21.01 4.91 4.35
CA GLU A 135 21.67 5.32 3.09
C GLU A 135 23.07 5.97 3.22
N GLY A 136 24.09 5.17 3.56
CA GLY A 136 25.47 5.68 3.65
C GLY A 136 25.81 6.38 4.97
N TRP A 137 24.85 6.50 5.89
CA TRP A 137 24.99 7.05 7.23
C TRP A 137 24.55 6.04 8.30
N TYR A 138 25.20 6.07 9.45
CA TYR A 138 24.68 5.47 10.67
C TYR A 138 24.02 6.55 11.51
N LEU A 139 22.79 6.32 11.94
CA LEU A 139 22.26 6.97 13.13
C LEU A 139 22.90 6.29 14.33
N VAL A 140 23.58 7.07 15.16
CA VAL A 140 24.31 6.55 16.31
C VAL A 140 24.00 7.37 17.55
N GLU A 141 24.07 6.71 18.70
CA GLU A 141 24.02 7.36 20.01
C GLU A 141 25.46 7.46 20.56
N TYR A 142 25.82 8.65 21.03
CA TYR A 142 27.09 8.92 21.69
C TYR A 142 26.89 9.84 22.91
N GLN A 143 27.10 9.31 24.11
CA GLN A 143 27.06 10.05 25.39
C GLN A 143 25.76 10.85 25.63
N GLY A 144 24.62 10.22 25.34
CA GLY A 144 23.28 10.81 25.43
C GLY A 144 22.90 11.73 24.27
N THR A 145 23.75 11.82 23.23
CA THR A 145 23.50 12.63 22.03
C THR A 145 23.31 11.74 20.82
N LEU A 146 22.18 11.87 20.15
CA LEU A 146 21.91 11.21 18.87
C LEU A 146 22.36 12.08 17.71
N GLY A 147 22.93 11.45 16.70
CA GLY A 147 23.25 12.10 15.43
C GLY A 147 23.77 11.11 14.39
N TYR A 148 24.11 11.64 13.23
CA TYR A 148 24.48 10.86 12.06
C TYR A 148 25.99 10.86 11.86
N VAL A 149 26.57 9.71 11.55
CA VAL A 149 27.96 9.58 11.09
C VAL A 149 27.98 8.84 9.77
N GLU A 150 28.96 9.11 8.90
CA GLU A 150 29.07 8.34 7.66
C GLU A 150 29.35 6.87 7.98
N ALA A 151 28.66 5.95 7.29
CA ALA A 151 28.73 4.53 7.59
C ALA A 151 30.09 3.91 7.24
N LEU A 152 30.84 4.53 6.31
CA LEU A 152 32.09 3.99 5.82
C LEU A 152 33.21 4.09 6.88
N GLY A 153 33.89 2.97 7.14
CA GLY A 153 35.09 2.92 7.98
C GLY A 153 34.87 2.59 9.47
N TRP A 154 33.62 2.38 9.89
CA TRP A 154 33.28 1.94 11.25
C TRP A 154 33.37 0.41 11.37
N MET A 155 33.81 -0.06 12.53
CA MET A 155 34.03 -1.47 12.83
C MET A 155 33.23 -1.87 14.08
N ASP A 156 32.89 -3.15 14.20
CA ASP A 156 32.25 -3.67 15.42
C ASP A 156 33.18 -3.55 16.62
N SER A 157 32.62 -3.03 17.71
CA SER A 157 33.29 -3.00 19.00
C SER A 157 33.30 -4.42 19.59
N PRO A 158 34.38 -4.88 20.24
CA PRO A 158 34.56 -6.28 20.65
C PRO A 158 33.67 -6.79 21.81
N VAL A 159 32.58 -6.10 22.18
CA VAL A 159 31.69 -6.52 23.28
C VAL A 159 30.35 -7.05 22.73
N LYS A 160 29.95 -8.27 23.12
CA LYS A 160 28.68 -8.92 22.74
C LYS A 160 27.75 -9.08 23.96
N VAL A 161 26.46 -8.78 23.80
CA VAL A 161 25.38 -9.10 24.77
C VAL A 161 24.26 -9.88 24.05
N PRO A 162 23.64 -10.92 24.65
CA PRO A 162 22.68 -11.79 23.97
C PRO A 162 21.22 -11.32 24.14
N VAL A 163 20.39 -11.47 23.10
CA VAL A 163 18.95 -11.11 23.10
C VAL A 163 18.07 -12.37 23.08
N LYS A 164 16.97 -12.36 23.84
CA LYS A 164 15.95 -13.44 23.93
C LYS A 164 14.60 -12.93 23.39
N LYS A 165 13.92 -13.73 22.56
CA LYS A 165 12.69 -13.39 21.82
C LYS A 165 11.40 -13.64 22.65
N PRO A 166 10.37 -12.78 22.64
CA PRO A 166 9.09 -13.06 23.30
C PRO A 166 8.01 -13.60 22.33
N ALA A 167 7.01 -14.28 22.91
CA ALA A 167 5.95 -15.03 22.22
C ALA A 167 4.65 -14.20 21.97
N PRO A 168 3.76 -14.63 21.06
CA PRO A 168 2.53 -13.91 20.71
C PRO A 168 1.44 -14.00 21.80
N VAL A 169 0.55 -12.99 21.85
CA VAL A 169 -0.63 -12.93 22.74
C VAL A 169 -1.86 -13.41 21.98
N ALA A 170 -2.63 -14.34 22.56
CA ALA A 170 -3.84 -14.92 21.98
C ALA A 170 -5.08 -14.02 22.15
N PRO A 171 -6.10 -14.14 21.27
CA PRO A 171 -7.39 -13.45 21.42
C PRO A 171 -8.19 -13.94 22.63
N VAL A 172 -9.10 -13.10 23.13
CA VAL A 172 -9.96 -13.39 24.30
C VAL A 172 -11.38 -13.71 23.80
N ASP A 173 -11.93 -14.87 24.17
CA ASP A 173 -13.31 -15.26 23.82
C ASP A 173 -14.37 -14.49 24.65
N GLY A 174 -15.38 -13.91 24.00
CA GLY A 174 -16.56 -13.31 24.66
C GLY A 174 -17.47 -12.47 23.73
N THR A 175 -18.71 -12.19 24.15
CA THR A 175 -19.64 -11.26 23.49
C THR A 175 -19.98 -10.07 24.41
N MET A 176 -20.40 -8.94 23.81
CA MET A 176 -20.82 -7.73 24.50
C MET A 176 -22.10 -7.16 23.86
N ASP A 177 -23.09 -6.84 24.68
CA ASP A 177 -24.30 -6.14 24.26
C ASP A 177 -24.07 -4.63 24.23
N ILE A 178 -24.32 -4.02 23.08
CA ILE A 178 -24.40 -2.58 22.88
C ILE A 178 -25.85 -2.15 23.09
N LEU A 179 -26.08 -1.28 24.07
CA LEU A 179 -27.40 -0.98 24.63
C LEU A 179 -28.14 0.14 23.87
N SER A 180 -27.39 0.99 23.17
CA SER A 180 -27.86 2.06 22.29
C SER A 180 -26.82 2.33 21.20
N ASP A 181 -27.16 3.14 20.20
CA ASP A 181 -26.17 3.60 19.23
C ASP A 181 -24.94 4.19 19.94
N ILE A 182 -23.76 3.62 19.66
CA ILE A 182 -22.49 3.96 20.32
C ILE A 182 -21.44 4.34 19.30
N THR A 183 -20.68 5.38 19.59
CA THR A 183 -19.56 5.82 18.76
C THR A 183 -18.44 4.78 18.79
N VAL A 184 -17.93 4.42 17.62
CA VAL A 184 -16.75 3.56 17.46
C VAL A 184 -15.56 4.35 16.91
N TYR A 185 -14.36 3.88 17.22
CA TYR A 185 -13.08 4.53 16.95
C TYR A 185 -12.10 3.53 16.30
N MET A 186 -11.10 4.05 15.57
CA MET A 186 -10.11 3.22 14.87
C MET A 186 -9.10 2.55 15.81
N ASN A 187 -8.85 3.12 17.00
CA ASN A 187 -7.90 2.59 17.98
C ASN A 187 -8.41 2.85 19.41
N ALA A 188 -7.86 2.11 20.37
CA ALA A 188 -8.21 2.22 21.79
C ALA A 188 -7.90 3.60 22.40
N TYR A 189 -6.89 4.32 21.90
CA TYR A 189 -6.56 5.66 22.41
C TYR A 189 -7.65 6.68 22.08
N ASP A 190 -8.10 6.69 20.81
CA ASP A 190 -9.15 7.56 20.30
C ASP A 190 -10.49 7.26 21.00
N ALA A 191 -10.77 5.98 21.29
CA ALA A 191 -11.92 5.57 22.10
C ALA A 191 -11.85 6.06 23.55
N ALA A 192 -10.71 5.87 24.22
CA ALA A 192 -10.51 6.33 25.59
C ALA A 192 -10.66 7.86 25.69
N SER A 193 -10.15 8.57 24.69
CA SER A 193 -10.11 10.03 24.61
C SER A 193 -11.34 10.66 23.97
N ARG A 194 -12.26 9.86 23.41
CA ARG A 194 -13.46 10.25 22.64
C ARG A 194 -13.17 11.24 21.50
N VAL A 195 -12.12 11.00 20.73
CA VAL A 195 -11.72 11.87 19.61
C VAL A 195 -11.59 11.08 18.31
N ASN A 196 -11.73 11.74 17.16
CA ASN A 196 -11.64 11.13 15.82
C ASN A 196 -12.59 9.90 15.66
N PRO A 197 -13.91 10.09 15.79
CA PRO A 197 -14.86 9.00 15.66
C PRO A 197 -14.77 8.36 14.26
N ALA A 198 -14.70 7.03 14.23
CA ALA A 198 -14.64 6.24 13.01
C ALA A 198 -16.04 5.88 12.47
N GLY A 199 -17.04 5.88 13.35
CA GLY A 199 -18.42 5.58 12.98
C GLY A 199 -19.31 5.37 14.21
N THR A 200 -20.44 4.70 13.99
CA THR A 200 -21.41 4.34 15.03
C THR A 200 -21.84 2.89 14.84
N TYR A 201 -21.90 2.13 15.93
CA TYR A 201 -22.56 0.84 15.99
C TYR A 201 -23.93 1.00 16.61
N SER A 202 -24.95 0.39 15.99
CA SER A 202 -26.30 0.40 16.55
C SER A 202 -26.47 -0.64 17.65
N LYS A 203 -27.51 -0.48 18.46
CA LYS A 203 -27.90 -1.44 19.51
C LYS A 203 -27.89 -2.88 18.98
N GLY A 204 -27.21 -3.78 19.67
CA GLY A 204 -27.09 -5.18 19.27
C GLY A 204 -26.02 -5.94 20.05
N THR A 205 -25.93 -7.24 19.85
CA THR A 205 -24.88 -8.09 20.45
C THR A 205 -23.71 -8.22 19.49
N PHE A 206 -22.51 -7.95 19.98
CA PHE A 206 -21.26 -8.02 19.21
C PHE A 206 -20.28 -8.99 19.84
N THR A 207 -19.37 -9.54 19.04
CA THR A 207 -18.26 -10.35 19.55
C THR A 207 -17.15 -9.43 20.05
N VAL A 208 -16.57 -9.72 21.20
CA VAL A 208 -15.38 -9.02 21.70
C VAL A 208 -14.16 -9.60 21.01
N TYR A 209 -13.47 -8.77 20.24
CA TYR A 209 -12.25 -9.18 19.55
C TYR A 209 -11.03 -9.02 20.46
N LYS A 210 -10.93 -7.88 21.16
CA LYS A 210 -9.76 -7.54 21.99
C LYS A 210 -10.14 -6.52 23.06
N ASN A 211 -9.50 -6.62 24.23
CA ASN A 211 -9.56 -5.61 25.30
C ASN A 211 -8.20 -4.93 25.44
N PHE A 212 -8.17 -3.60 25.48
CA PHE A 212 -6.91 -2.86 25.65
C PHE A 212 -7.16 -1.48 26.26
N GLY A 213 -6.36 -1.10 27.28
CA GLY A 213 -6.44 0.23 27.89
C GLY A 213 -7.80 0.60 28.49
N GLY A 214 -8.59 -0.40 28.93
CA GLY A 214 -9.97 -0.21 29.41
C GLY A 214 -11.02 0.00 28.32
N MET A 215 -10.61 0.01 27.05
CA MET A 215 -11.48 0.05 25.88
C MET A 215 -11.70 -1.37 25.33
N VAL A 216 -12.75 -1.53 24.55
CA VAL A 216 -13.15 -2.83 23.99
C VAL A 216 -13.28 -2.71 22.48
N ASN A 217 -12.59 -3.59 21.75
CA ASN A 217 -12.80 -3.75 20.32
C ASN A 217 -13.91 -4.79 20.10
N VAL A 218 -15.00 -4.35 19.47
CA VAL A 218 -16.18 -5.19 19.21
C VAL A 218 -16.39 -5.34 17.71
N THR A 219 -16.84 -6.51 17.28
CA THR A 219 -17.01 -6.89 15.87
C THR A 219 -18.31 -7.67 15.65
N GLY A 220 -18.89 -7.56 14.46
CA GLY A 220 -20.03 -8.38 14.04
C GLY A 220 -19.62 -9.80 13.62
N GLU A 221 -18.32 -10.02 13.35
CA GLU A 221 -17.79 -11.29 12.85
C GLU A 221 -16.68 -11.80 13.78
N PRO A 222 -16.86 -12.99 14.42
CA PRO A 222 -15.85 -13.57 15.29
C PRO A 222 -14.48 -13.71 14.60
N GLY A 223 -13.41 -13.31 15.30
CA GLY A 223 -12.04 -13.40 14.79
C GLY A 223 -11.60 -12.27 13.85
N VAL A 224 -12.49 -11.33 13.49
CA VAL A 224 -12.17 -10.16 12.67
C VAL A 224 -12.09 -8.90 13.54
N PRO A 225 -11.04 -8.06 13.45
CA PRO A 225 -10.98 -6.80 14.19
C PRO A 225 -12.12 -5.86 13.77
N GLY A 226 -12.84 -5.31 14.74
CA GLY A 226 -13.94 -4.36 14.55
C GLY A 226 -13.60 -2.96 15.07
N GLY A 227 -14.61 -2.24 15.54
CA GLY A 227 -14.48 -0.89 16.07
C GLY A 227 -14.14 -0.86 17.56
N TRP A 228 -13.25 0.05 17.97
CA TRP A 228 -13.02 0.32 19.39
C TRP A 228 -14.14 1.16 19.97
N ILE A 229 -14.68 0.77 21.12
CA ILE A 229 -15.65 1.54 21.88
C ILE A 229 -15.10 1.92 23.24
N ASN A 230 -15.69 2.97 23.82
CA ASN A 230 -15.54 3.27 25.23
C ASN A 230 -16.69 2.63 26.01
N PRO A 231 -16.45 1.58 26.83
CA PRO A 231 -17.52 0.90 27.56
C PRO A 231 -18.31 1.82 28.49
N ALA A 232 -17.71 2.92 28.94
CA ALA A 232 -18.40 3.90 29.78
C ALA A 232 -19.52 4.66 29.04
N ASP A 233 -19.53 4.63 27.70
CA ASP A 233 -20.56 5.26 26.87
C ASP A 233 -21.69 4.28 26.50
N ASN A 234 -21.54 2.99 26.82
CA ASN A 234 -22.55 1.97 26.56
C ASN A 234 -23.63 1.96 27.66
N LYS A 235 -24.66 2.80 27.50
CA LYS A 235 -25.76 2.97 28.47
C LYS A 235 -27.11 2.86 27.79
N GLU A 236 -28.13 2.42 28.52
CA GLU A 236 -29.52 2.48 28.03
C GLU A 236 -30.00 3.93 27.91
N VAL A 237 -30.68 4.25 26.81
CA VAL A 237 -31.33 5.56 26.60
C VAL A 237 -32.85 5.38 26.70
N PRO A 238 -33.57 6.16 27.54
CA PRO A 238 -35.04 6.10 27.62
C PRO A 238 -35.67 6.55 26.29
N ALA A 239 -36.73 5.88 25.85
CA ALA A 239 -37.41 6.17 24.60
C ALA A 239 -37.91 7.63 24.54
N PRO A 240 -37.63 8.40 23.47
CA PRO A 240 -38.15 9.75 23.33
C PRO A 240 -39.63 9.74 22.89
N SER A 241 -40.42 10.63 23.48
CA SER A 241 -41.82 10.92 23.09
C SER A 241 -41.89 11.55 21.69
N PRO A 242 -42.97 11.32 20.92
CA PRO A 242 -43.03 11.72 19.51
C PRO A 242 -43.19 13.23 19.35
N ALA A 243 -42.27 13.87 18.61
CA ALA A 243 -42.34 15.28 18.25
C ALA A 243 -42.96 15.50 16.86
N LYS A 244 -43.79 16.56 16.74
CA LYS A 244 -44.50 16.98 15.52
C LYS A 244 -43.52 17.40 14.39
N PRO A 245 -43.91 17.23 13.11
CA PRO A 245 -43.03 17.49 11.97
C PRO A 245 -42.85 19.00 11.73
N LYS A 246 -41.59 19.39 11.45
CA LYS A 246 -41.19 20.75 11.05
C LYS A 246 -40.96 20.75 9.52
N PRO A 247 -41.21 21.86 8.80
CA PRO A 247 -41.14 21.84 7.33
C PRO A 247 -39.69 21.64 6.85
N GLU A 248 -39.48 20.65 5.97
CA GLU A 248 -38.20 20.41 5.26
C GLU A 248 -37.89 21.61 4.35
N LYS A 249 -36.73 22.24 4.56
CA LYS A 249 -36.17 23.19 3.59
C LYS A 249 -35.68 22.41 2.36
N PRO A 250 -35.86 22.91 1.13
CA PRO A 250 -35.40 22.23 -0.07
C PRO A 250 -33.87 22.08 -0.07
N LEU A 251 -33.40 20.89 -0.48
CA LEU A 251 -31.98 20.58 -0.59
C LEU A 251 -31.27 21.53 -1.58
N PRO A 252 -30.02 21.94 -1.30
CA PRO A 252 -29.19 22.64 -2.27
C PRO A 252 -29.06 21.87 -3.60
N LYS A 253 -28.98 22.59 -4.72
CA LYS A 253 -28.80 21.98 -6.07
C LYS A 253 -27.56 21.07 -6.09
N GLY A 254 -27.72 19.86 -6.62
CA GLY A 254 -26.65 18.86 -6.75
C GLY A 254 -26.51 17.91 -5.55
N LEU A 255 -27.36 18.04 -4.53
CA LEU A 255 -27.46 17.08 -3.43
C LEU A 255 -28.74 16.23 -3.55
N TYR A 256 -28.63 14.96 -3.19
CA TYR A 256 -29.73 14.01 -3.14
C TYR A 256 -29.80 13.38 -1.74
N GLU A 257 -30.99 13.35 -1.16
CA GLU A 257 -31.23 12.77 0.16
C GLU A 257 -31.84 11.38 0.04
N LEU A 258 -31.11 10.38 0.54
CA LEU A 258 -31.63 9.03 0.73
C LEU A 258 -32.28 8.93 2.10
N LYS A 259 -33.60 8.67 2.10
CA LYS A 259 -34.37 8.48 3.34
C LYS A 259 -34.25 7.05 3.89
N GLU A 260 -33.87 6.11 3.04
CA GLU A 260 -33.76 4.68 3.37
C GLU A 260 -32.47 4.07 2.81
N ALA A 261 -32.11 2.87 3.26
CA ALA A 261 -30.93 2.18 2.78
C ALA A 261 -31.16 1.63 1.36
N THR A 262 -30.52 2.25 0.37
CA THR A 262 -30.76 1.98 -1.06
C THR A 262 -29.63 1.15 -1.66
N ALA A 263 -29.99 0.11 -2.41
CA ALA A 263 -29.03 -0.73 -3.12
C ALA A 263 -28.21 0.09 -4.12
N THR A 264 -26.91 -0.20 -4.17
CA THR A 264 -25.95 0.45 -5.06
C THR A 264 -25.47 -0.53 -6.12
N TYR A 265 -25.29 -0.03 -7.34
CA TYR A 265 -25.01 -0.78 -8.54
C TYR A 265 -23.82 -0.18 -9.29
N MET A 266 -23.20 -0.99 -10.16
CA MET A 266 -22.00 -0.57 -10.87
C MET A 266 -22.27 0.41 -12.00
N ASN A 267 -23.45 0.30 -12.64
CA ASN A 267 -23.85 1.11 -13.78
C ASN A 267 -25.37 1.39 -13.71
N ALA A 268 -25.82 2.30 -14.58
CA ALA A 268 -27.23 2.69 -14.66
C ALA A 268 -28.16 1.55 -15.13
N GLU A 269 -27.65 0.59 -15.91
CA GLU A 269 -28.45 -0.53 -16.41
C GLU A 269 -28.74 -1.56 -15.32
N ASP A 270 -27.73 -1.95 -14.54
CA ASP A 270 -27.86 -2.77 -13.34
C ASP A 270 -28.78 -2.10 -12.30
N ALA A 271 -28.67 -0.77 -12.15
CA ALA A 271 -29.57 -0.01 -11.29
C ALA A 271 -31.02 -0.02 -11.80
N ALA A 272 -31.23 0.21 -13.09
CA ALA A 272 -32.57 0.23 -13.69
C ALA A 272 -33.25 -1.15 -13.62
N ASN A 273 -32.47 -2.23 -13.71
CA ASN A 273 -32.95 -3.61 -13.63
C ASN A 273 -32.93 -4.20 -12.21
N GLU A 274 -32.44 -3.43 -11.22
CA GLU A 274 -32.19 -3.88 -9.83
C GLU A 274 -31.39 -5.20 -9.74
N ALA A 275 -30.41 -5.37 -10.62
CA ALA A 275 -29.60 -6.59 -10.73
C ALA A 275 -28.16 -6.37 -10.24
N ASN A 276 -27.53 -7.41 -9.66
CA ASN A 276 -26.11 -7.38 -9.26
C ASN A 276 -25.74 -6.26 -8.25
N ALA A 277 -26.54 -6.09 -7.19
CA ALA A 277 -26.26 -5.10 -6.16
C ALA A 277 -24.88 -5.31 -5.51
N LEU A 278 -24.05 -4.26 -5.49
CA LEU A 278 -22.69 -4.25 -4.93
C LEU A 278 -22.66 -3.97 -3.42
N GLY A 279 -23.74 -3.40 -2.90
CA GLY A 279 -23.82 -2.91 -1.54
C GLY A 279 -25.05 -2.02 -1.34
N ARG A 280 -25.06 -1.24 -0.27
CA ARG A 280 -26.13 -0.29 0.02
C ARG A 280 -25.54 1.03 0.49
N PHE A 281 -26.07 2.13 -0.04
CA PHE A 281 -25.92 3.42 0.63
C PHE A 281 -26.82 3.45 1.85
N ARG A 282 -26.29 3.98 2.95
CA ARG A 282 -27.07 4.26 4.15
C ARG A 282 -27.90 5.54 3.95
N PRO A 283 -29.02 5.72 4.66
CA PRO A 283 -29.74 6.99 4.66
C PRO A 283 -28.79 8.16 4.93
N GLY A 284 -28.98 9.26 4.23
CA GLY A 284 -28.12 10.44 4.32
C GLY A 284 -28.10 11.26 3.03
N THR A 285 -27.35 12.36 3.07
CA THR A 285 -27.21 13.27 1.93
C THR A 285 -25.96 12.93 1.12
N TYR A 286 -26.11 12.89 -0.20
CA TYR A 286 -25.05 12.57 -1.16
C TYR A 286 -24.99 13.61 -2.27
N HIS A 287 -23.82 13.76 -2.89
CA HIS A 287 -23.65 14.53 -4.12
C HIS A 287 -24.10 13.71 -5.32
N VAL A 288 -24.90 14.31 -6.20
CA VAL A 288 -25.23 13.72 -7.51
C VAL A 288 -24.04 13.98 -8.44
N PHE A 289 -23.36 12.90 -8.83
CA PHE A 289 -22.24 12.96 -9.77
C PHE A 289 -22.73 12.92 -11.23
N HIS A 290 -23.69 12.04 -11.53
CA HIS A 290 -24.23 11.85 -12.88
C HIS A 290 -25.66 11.29 -12.84
N GLU A 291 -26.47 11.62 -13.85
CA GLU A 291 -27.81 11.05 -14.07
C GLU A 291 -27.89 10.44 -15.47
N PHE A 292 -28.34 9.19 -15.57
CA PHE A 292 -28.49 8.49 -16.85
C PHE A 292 -29.67 7.51 -16.77
N GLY A 293 -30.57 7.57 -17.75
CA GLY A 293 -31.73 6.66 -17.80
C GLY A 293 -32.68 6.76 -16.59
N GLY A 294 -32.69 7.89 -15.88
CA GLY A 294 -33.46 8.07 -14.63
C GLY A 294 -32.83 7.43 -13.38
N MET A 295 -31.60 6.90 -13.51
CA MET A 295 -30.77 6.43 -12.39
C MET A 295 -29.81 7.51 -11.96
N LEU A 296 -29.41 7.49 -10.68
CA LEU A 296 -28.50 8.48 -10.10
C LEU A 296 -27.19 7.83 -9.67
N ASN A 297 -26.07 8.43 -10.05
CA ASN A 297 -24.76 8.10 -9.48
C ASN A 297 -24.48 9.04 -8.30
N LEU A 298 -24.41 8.48 -7.09
CA LEU A 298 -24.29 9.24 -5.84
C LEU A 298 -22.93 9.01 -5.17
N SER A 299 -22.35 10.06 -4.58
CA SER A 299 -21.08 10.00 -3.85
C SER A 299 -21.10 10.88 -2.60
N LYS A 300 -20.25 10.54 -1.60
CA LYS A 300 -20.03 11.41 -0.42
C LYS A 300 -19.08 12.58 -0.71
N ILE A 301 -18.38 12.55 -1.84
CA ILE A 301 -17.40 13.56 -2.23
C ILE A 301 -17.89 14.24 -3.51
N GLN A 302 -17.99 15.56 -3.50
CA GLN A 302 -18.41 16.34 -4.65
C GLN A 302 -17.47 16.12 -5.84
N GLY A 303 -18.04 15.84 -7.03
CA GLY A 303 -17.27 15.65 -8.26
C GLY A 303 -16.55 14.30 -8.38
N VAL A 304 -16.79 13.36 -7.46
CA VAL A 304 -16.23 12.00 -7.52
C VAL A 304 -17.35 11.01 -7.84
N PRO A 305 -17.16 10.07 -8.80
CA PRO A 305 -18.14 9.02 -9.07
C PRO A 305 -18.30 8.10 -7.87
N GLY A 306 -19.54 7.73 -7.55
CA GLY A 306 -19.86 6.72 -6.54
C GLY A 306 -20.76 5.63 -7.11
N GLY A 307 -21.72 5.16 -6.33
CA GLY A 307 -22.59 4.04 -6.69
C GLY A 307 -23.82 4.50 -7.47
N TRP A 308 -24.23 3.73 -8.48
CA TRP A 308 -25.51 3.94 -9.15
C TRP A 308 -26.66 3.45 -8.27
N ILE A 309 -27.76 4.18 -8.21
CA ILE A 309 -28.96 3.81 -7.47
C ILE A 309 -30.20 3.99 -8.34
N HIS A 310 -31.21 3.16 -8.07
CA HIS A 310 -32.54 3.40 -8.58
C HIS A 310 -33.33 4.29 -7.60
N PRO A 311 -33.71 5.52 -7.98
CA PRO A 311 -34.31 6.51 -7.06
C PRO A 311 -35.67 6.12 -6.46
N LYS A 312 -36.27 5.03 -6.95
CA LYS A 312 -37.59 4.53 -6.55
C LYS A 312 -37.55 3.09 -6.04
N SER A 313 -36.34 2.56 -5.80
CA SER A 313 -36.18 1.22 -5.23
C SER A 313 -36.75 1.17 -3.81
N THR A 314 -37.46 0.09 -3.47
CA THR A 314 -38.02 -0.11 -2.12
C THR A 314 -37.12 -1.06 -1.31
N PRO A 315 -37.05 -0.91 0.02
CA PRO A 315 -36.10 -1.64 0.86
C PRO A 315 -36.29 -3.17 0.90
N ASN A 316 -37.43 -3.69 0.42
CA ASN A 316 -37.82 -5.11 0.47
C ASN A 316 -38.00 -5.77 -0.93
N ALA A 317 -37.01 -5.66 -1.80
CA ALA A 317 -36.98 -6.49 -3.00
C ALA A 317 -35.65 -7.25 -3.15
N PRO A 318 -35.57 -8.52 -2.71
CA PRO A 318 -34.81 -9.51 -3.42
C PRO A 318 -35.70 -10.03 -4.55
N LYS A 319 -35.48 -9.56 -5.78
CA LYS A 319 -35.94 -10.28 -6.96
C LYS A 319 -34.75 -11.02 -7.54
N THR A 320 -34.55 -12.24 -7.06
CA THR A 320 -33.86 -13.25 -7.84
C THR A 320 -34.67 -13.44 -9.12
N PRO A 321 -34.09 -13.32 -10.33
CA PRO A 321 -34.70 -13.96 -11.47
C PRO A 321 -34.52 -15.46 -11.24
N VAL A 322 -35.58 -16.13 -10.78
CA VAL A 322 -35.76 -17.54 -11.13
C VAL A 322 -35.97 -17.52 -12.64
N LEU A 323 -34.95 -17.92 -13.41
CA LEU A 323 -35.16 -18.26 -14.81
C LEU A 323 -36.23 -19.37 -14.84
N PRO A 324 -37.37 -19.19 -15.51
CA PRO A 324 -38.25 -20.31 -15.78
C PRO A 324 -37.46 -21.31 -16.62
N VAL A 325 -37.38 -22.55 -16.14
CA VAL A 325 -37.02 -23.69 -16.98
C VAL A 325 -38.10 -23.81 -18.04
N GLN A 326 -37.87 -23.20 -19.20
CA GLN A 326 -38.62 -23.54 -20.41
C GLN A 326 -38.08 -24.88 -20.94
N PRO A 327 -38.94 -25.79 -21.38
CA PRO A 327 -38.48 -27.03 -22.01
C PRO A 327 -37.58 -26.71 -23.21
N LYS A 328 -36.46 -27.45 -23.30
CA LYS A 328 -35.54 -27.43 -24.44
C LYS A 328 -36.31 -27.50 -25.77
N GLU A 329 -36.33 -26.40 -26.51
CA GLU A 329 -36.11 -26.49 -27.94
C GLU A 329 -34.60 -26.33 -28.16
N GLU A 330 -33.97 -27.38 -28.68
CA GLU A 330 -32.56 -27.35 -29.07
C GLU A 330 -32.36 -26.28 -30.16
N PRO A 331 -31.55 -25.23 -29.90
CA PRO A 331 -31.11 -24.36 -30.97
C PRO A 331 -30.07 -25.13 -31.79
N LYS A 332 -30.29 -25.21 -33.10
CA LYS A 332 -29.33 -25.73 -34.08
C LYS A 332 -27.94 -25.08 -33.86
N PRO A 333 -26.84 -25.82 -34.04
CA PRO A 333 -25.50 -25.35 -33.69
C PRO A 333 -25.13 -24.10 -34.49
N VAL A 334 -24.91 -22.98 -33.80
CA VAL A 334 -24.35 -21.75 -34.39
C VAL A 334 -22.83 -21.85 -34.30
N LYS A 335 -22.16 -21.78 -35.45
CA LYS A 335 -20.88 -22.47 -35.71
C LYS A 335 -19.61 -21.85 -35.09
N ASP A 336 -19.66 -20.71 -34.39
CA ASP A 336 -18.46 -19.94 -33.99
C ASP A 336 -18.53 -19.31 -32.59
N ARG A 337 -19.25 -19.94 -31.66
CA ARG A 337 -19.39 -19.43 -30.29
C ARG A 337 -18.21 -19.82 -29.39
N ILE A 338 -17.77 -18.87 -28.59
CA ILE A 338 -16.77 -19.02 -27.52
C ILE A 338 -17.39 -18.60 -26.18
N LEU A 339 -16.88 -19.18 -25.09
CA LEU A 339 -17.37 -18.93 -23.74
C LEU A 339 -16.28 -18.30 -22.88
N ALA A 340 -16.55 -17.15 -22.28
CA ALA A 340 -15.65 -16.56 -21.32
C ALA A 340 -15.62 -17.42 -20.04
N HIS A 341 -14.45 -17.80 -19.54
CA HIS A 341 -14.32 -18.52 -18.26
C HIS A 341 -13.78 -17.63 -17.12
N ALA A 342 -13.38 -16.40 -17.45
CA ALA A 342 -12.88 -15.40 -16.52
C ALA A 342 -13.42 -14.02 -16.91
N ASN A 343 -13.29 -13.04 -16.00
CA ASN A 343 -13.61 -11.65 -16.32
C ASN A 343 -12.54 -11.10 -17.27
N VAL A 344 -12.92 -10.34 -18.29
CA VAL A 344 -11.97 -9.74 -19.24
C VAL A 344 -12.52 -8.45 -19.83
N ASN A 345 -11.65 -7.46 -20.06
CA ASN A 345 -12.07 -6.22 -20.72
C ASN A 345 -12.32 -6.46 -22.21
N LEU A 346 -13.46 -5.99 -22.71
CA LEU A 346 -13.75 -5.79 -24.13
C LEU A 346 -13.27 -4.39 -24.51
N ARG A 347 -12.45 -4.26 -25.55
CA ARG A 347 -11.77 -3.03 -25.95
C ARG A 347 -12.10 -2.63 -27.38
N THR A 348 -11.88 -1.36 -27.72
CA THR A 348 -12.08 -0.83 -29.08
C THR A 348 -11.01 -1.30 -30.08
N GLY A 349 -9.86 -1.76 -29.60
CA GLY A 349 -8.73 -2.25 -30.41
C GLY A 349 -7.93 -3.36 -29.71
N PRO A 350 -7.06 -4.09 -30.45
CA PRO A 350 -6.28 -5.24 -29.98
C PRO A 350 -5.04 -4.80 -29.20
N SER A 351 -5.24 -3.97 -28.17
CA SER A 351 -4.16 -3.46 -27.33
C SER A 351 -4.66 -3.13 -25.93
N LEU A 352 -3.81 -3.29 -24.93
CA LEU A 352 -4.08 -2.81 -23.56
C LEU A 352 -4.17 -1.28 -23.51
N SER A 353 -3.69 -0.58 -24.55
CA SER A 353 -3.88 0.85 -24.74
C SER A 353 -5.27 1.25 -25.24
N SER A 354 -6.04 0.32 -25.81
CA SER A 354 -7.33 0.63 -26.38
C SER A 354 -8.39 0.84 -25.29
N GLU A 355 -9.31 1.77 -25.56
CA GLU A 355 -10.42 2.10 -24.67
C GLU A 355 -11.24 0.86 -24.31
N VAL A 356 -11.59 0.72 -23.05
CA VAL A 356 -12.44 -0.37 -22.57
C VAL A 356 -13.90 -0.02 -22.85
N ILE A 357 -14.56 -0.86 -23.64
CA ILE A 357 -15.99 -0.79 -23.95
C ILE A 357 -16.79 -1.26 -22.74
N ARG A 358 -16.48 -2.46 -22.22
CA ARG A 358 -17.10 -3.03 -21.01
C ARG A 358 -16.31 -4.23 -20.48
N LEU A 359 -16.68 -4.67 -19.29
CA LEU A 359 -16.28 -5.97 -18.77
C LEU A 359 -17.14 -7.11 -19.37
N VAL A 360 -16.48 -8.16 -19.84
CA VAL A 360 -17.09 -9.46 -20.15
C VAL A 360 -16.96 -10.33 -18.90
N ARG A 361 -18.06 -10.93 -18.44
CA ARG A 361 -18.10 -11.81 -17.25
C ARG A 361 -17.97 -13.28 -17.63
N PRO A 362 -17.53 -14.14 -16.69
CA PRO A 362 -17.57 -15.59 -16.87
C PRO A 362 -18.97 -16.07 -17.29
N ASN A 363 -18.98 -17.05 -18.17
CA ASN A 363 -20.13 -17.65 -18.82
C ASN A 363 -20.87 -16.75 -19.83
N GLU A 364 -20.39 -15.55 -20.13
CA GLU A 364 -20.89 -14.81 -21.29
C GLU A 364 -20.41 -15.48 -22.58
N GLU A 365 -21.35 -15.70 -23.50
CA GLU A 365 -21.09 -16.27 -24.83
C GLU A 365 -20.85 -15.14 -25.85
N ALA A 366 -19.83 -15.31 -26.68
CA ALA A 366 -19.58 -14.42 -27.80
C ALA A 366 -19.39 -15.19 -29.10
N SER A 367 -19.70 -14.54 -30.22
CA SER A 367 -19.30 -15.04 -31.54
C SER A 367 -17.89 -14.55 -31.84
N LEU A 368 -16.98 -15.46 -32.21
CA LEU A 368 -15.66 -15.10 -32.72
C LEU A 368 -15.81 -14.49 -34.13
N LEU A 369 -15.24 -13.31 -34.35
CA LEU A 369 -15.28 -12.60 -35.62
C LEU A 369 -13.92 -12.51 -36.32
N GLY A 370 -12.83 -12.63 -35.55
CA GLY A 370 -11.46 -12.53 -36.06
C GLY A 370 -10.44 -12.62 -34.93
N ARG A 371 -9.16 -12.64 -35.28
CA ARG A 371 -8.07 -12.54 -34.31
C ARG A 371 -6.92 -11.71 -34.85
N GLU A 372 -6.21 -11.07 -33.93
CA GLU A 372 -4.99 -10.32 -34.17
C GLU A 372 -3.98 -10.66 -33.07
N GLY A 373 -3.03 -11.53 -33.37
CA GLY A 373 -2.21 -12.19 -32.36
C GLY A 373 -3.06 -12.90 -31.31
N GLU A 374 -2.83 -12.55 -30.04
CA GLU A 374 -3.56 -13.05 -28.88
C GLU A 374 -4.89 -12.31 -28.60
N TRP A 375 -5.26 -11.33 -29.43
CA TRP A 375 -6.52 -10.61 -29.31
C TRP A 375 -7.60 -11.25 -30.18
N LEU A 376 -8.74 -11.56 -29.57
CA LEU A 376 -9.92 -12.02 -30.27
C LEU A 376 -10.85 -10.84 -30.54
N LEU A 377 -11.25 -10.63 -31.79
CA LEU A 377 -12.37 -9.76 -32.13
C LEU A 377 -13.66 -10.57 -31.92
N VAL A 378 -14.51 -10.14 -31.01
CA VAL A 378 -15.71 -10.88 -30.60
C VAL A 378 -16.97 -10.03 -30.72
N SER A 379 -18.12 -10.70 -30.87
CA SER A 379 -19.45 -10.08 -30.82
C SER A 379 -20.23 -10.59 -29.62
N LEU A 380 -20.62 -9.70 -28.72
CA LEU A 380 -21.50 -9.93 -27.56
C LEU A 380 -22.83 -9.24 -27.83
N GLY A 381 -23.75 -9.94 -28.51
CA GLY A 381 -24.99 -9.34 -29.01
C GLY A 381 -24.71 -8.15 -29.96
N PRO A 382 -25.18 -6.92 -29.65
CA PRO A 382 -24.94 -5.75 -30.49
C PRO A 382 -23.53 -5.17 -30.36
N GLN A 383 -22.78 -5.53 -29.32
CA GLN A 383 -21.46 -4.97 -29.03
C GLN A 383 -20.36 -5.80 -29.68
N LYS A 384 -19.38 -5.12 -30.28
CA LYS A 384 -18.18 -5.73 -30.88
C LYS A 384 -16.94 -5.10 -30.28
N GLY A 385 -15.90 -5.89 -30.09
CA GLY A 385 -14.62 -5.39 -29.61
C GLY A 385 -13.58 -6.49 -29.48
N TYR A 386 -12.38 -6.08 -29.08
CA TYR A 386 -11.23 -6.96 -28.88
C TYR A 386 -11.09 -7.37 -27.42
N THR A 387 -10.73 -8.62 -27.19
CA THR A 387 -10.58 -9.19 -25.85
C THR A 387 -9.48 -10.23 -25.86
N TYR A 388 -8.82 -10.44 -24.72
CA TYR A 388 -7.64 -11.28 -24.67
C TYR A 388 -7.98 -12.77 -24.68
N ARG A 389 -7.34 -13.55 -25.56
CA ARG A 389 -7.68 -14.96 -25.85
C ARG A 389 -7.76 -15.85 -24.61
N THR A 390 -6.86 -15.67 -23.64
CA THR A 390 -6.75 -16.56 -22.47
C THR A 390 -7.90 -16.53 -21.51
N HIS A 391 -8.85 -15.62 -21.69
CA HIS A 391 -10.07 -15.57 -20.88
C HIS A 391 -11.24 -16.33 -21.53
N TRP A 392 -11.00 -16.95 -22.69
CA TRP A 392 -12.01 -17.60 -23.51
C TRP A 392 -11.69 -19.07 -23.75
N THR A 393 -12.72 -19.90 -23.63
CA THR A 393 -12.67 -21.28 -24.11
C THR A 393 -12.86 -21.26 -25.62
N VAL A 394 -11.77 -21.48 -26.35
CA VAL A 394 -11.73 -21.50 -27.81
C VAL A 394 -10.94 -22.73 -28.27
N SER A 395 -11.49 -23.50 -29.21
CA SER A 395 -10.77 -24.65 -29.77
C SER A 395 -9.78 -24.21 -30.85
N GLU A 396 -8.68 -24.93 -31.02
CA GLU A 396 -7.72 -24.67 -32.10
C GLU A 396 -8.37 -24.79 -33.48
N ASP A 397 -9.29 -25.74 -33.67
CA ASP A 397 -10.10 -25.88 -34.90
C ASP A 397 -10.95 -24.63 -35.19
N LEU A 398 -11.45 -23.97 -34.14
CA LEU A 398 -12.19 -22.73 -34.28
C LEU A 398 -11.24 -21.57 -34.65
N LEU A 399 -10.08 -21.45 -34.01
CA LEU A 399 -9.09 -20.42 -34.33
C LEU A 399 -8.52 -20.55 -35.75
N ALA A 400 -8.30 -21.78 -36.23
CA ALA A 400 -7.80 -22.03 -37.57
C ALA A 400 -8.72 -21.46 -38.67
N ARG A 401 -10.01 -21.25 -38.37
CA ARG A 401 -10.98 -20.64 -39.30
C ARG A 401 -10.92 -19.11 -39.35
N PHE A 402 -10.26 -18.50 -38.37
CA PHE A 402 -10.02 -17.07 -38.27
C PHE A 402 -8.50 -16.84 -38.30
N PRO A 403 -7.87 -16.84 -39.50
CA PRO A 403 -6.43 -16.64 -39.62
C PRO A 403 -6.02 -15.30 -38.99
N ASP A 404 -4.81 -15.27 -38.43
CA ASP A 404 -4.28 -14.08 -37.79
C ASP A 404 -4.17 -12.93 -38.81
N GLN A 405 -4.78 -11.79 -38.49
CA GLN A 405 -4.64 -10.61 -39.35
C GLN A 405 -3.21 -10.04 -39.32
N ASN A 406 -2.36 -10.46 -38.37
CA ASN A 406 -0.98 -10.03 -38.20
C ASN A 406 0.11 -11.06 -38.56
N GLU A 407 -0.19 -12.20 -39.20
CA GLU A 407 0.88 -13.11 -39.67
C GLU A 407 1.41 -12.74 -41.08
N PRO A 408 2.73 -12.54 -41.30
CA PRO A 408 3.79 -12.14 -40.39
C PRO A 408 4.12 -10.65 -40.56
N VAL A 409 4.12 -9.88 -39.48
CA VAL A 409 5.12 -8.80 -39.39
C VAL A 409 6.47 -9.49 -39.53
N LYS A 410 7.32 -9.02 -40.45
CA LYS A 410 8.73 -9.42 -40.50
C LYS A 410 9.24 -9.53 -39.06
N PRO A 411 10.09 -10.52 -38.70
CA PRO A 411 10.74 -10.46 -37.39
C PRO A 411 11.24 -9.02 -37.24
N ASP A 412 10.91 -8.37 -36.12
CA ASP A 412 11.47 -7.06 -35.78
C ASP A 412 12.91 -7.08 -36.28
N PRO A 413 13.35 -6.09 -37.10
CA PRO A 413 14.68 -6.13 -37.67
C PRO A 413 15.60 -6.53 -36.56
N LYS A 414 16.22 -7.73 -36.70
CA LYS A 414 16.96 -8.40 -35.62
C LYS A 414 17.67 -7.29 -34.89
N PRO A 415 17.33 -7.00 -33.62
CA PRO A 415 17.90 -5.86 -32.93
C PRO A 415 19.39 -5.92 -33.22
N GLU A 416 19.94 -4.82 -33.76
CA GLU A 416 21.38 -4.76 -34.01
C GLU A 416 22.03 -5.36 -32.78
N ALA A 417 22.85 -6.41 -32.99
CA ALA A 417 23.45 -7.12 -31.87
C ALA A 417 23.99 -6.06 -30.92
N PRO A 418 23.61 -6.09 -29.62
CA PRO A 418 23.93 -4.99 -28.72
C PRO A 418 25.39 -4.64 -28.92
N LYS A 419 25.66 -3.34 -29.15
CA LYS A 419 27.03 -2.88 -29.44
C LYS A 419 27.95 -3.52 -28.42
N GLU A 420 29.07 -4.07 -28.87
CA GLU A 420 29.99 -4.80 -27.99
C GLU A 420 30.32 -3.95 -26.75
N GLY A 421 30.00 -4.44 -25.55
CA GLY A 421 30.10 -3.71 -24.29
C GLY A 421 28.86 -2.92 -23.84
N ALA A 422 27.71 -3.03 -24.52
CA ALA A 422 26.44 -2.45 -24.08
C ALA A 422 25.91 -3.16 -22.82
N PRO A 423 25.39 -2.41 -21.82
CA PRO A 423 24.72 -3.01 -20.67
C PRO A 423 23.54 -3.87 -21.09
N THR A 424 23.36 -4.97 -20.37
CA THR A 424 22.34 -5.98 -20.60
C THR A 424 21.36 -6.05 -19.43
N VAL A 425 20.07 -5.94 -19.74
CA VAL A 425 18.98 -5.94 -18.75
C VAL A 425 18.10 -7.14 -18.99
N TYR A 426 17.81 -7.88 -17.93
CA TYR A 426 16.82 -8.94 -17.96
C TYR A 426 15.53 -8.48 -17.28
N LEU A 427 14.47 -8.34 -18.07
CA LEU A 427 13.15 -7.93 -17.61
C LEU A 427 12.32 -9.17 -17.29
N ASP A 428 11.74 -9.19 -16.11
CA ASP A 428 10.85 -10.26 -15.67
C ASP A 428 9.45 -9.70 -15.38
N PRO A 429 8.57 -9.64 -16.41
CA PRO A 429 7.16 -9.34 -16.16
C PRO A 429 6.55 -10.48 -15.34
N GLY A 430 6.05 -10.14 -14.15
CA GLY A 430 5.45 -11.08 -13.22
C GLY A 430 4.29 -11.89 -13.82
N HIS A 431 3.97 -13.00 -13.14
CA HIS A 431 2.81 -13.86 -13.41
C HIS A 431 2.79 -14.50 -14.81
N ASP A 432 1.72 -15.26 -15.08
CA ASP A 432 1.49 -16.05 -16.29
C ASP A 432 0.00 -16.03 -16.69
N GLY A 433 -0.35 -16.68 -17.79
CA GLY A 433 -1.73 -16.72 -18.29
C GLY A 433 -2.72 -17.55 -17.45
N ARG A 434 -2.27 -18.23 -16.39
CA ARG A 434 -3.10 -19.07 -15.50
C ARG A 434 -3.36 -18.41 -14.15
N GLY A 435 -2.50 -17.48 -13.72
CA GLY A 435 -2.67 -16.65 -12.53
C GLY A 435 -2.66 -15.18 -12.89
N THR A 436 -3.80 -14.49 -12.74
CA THR A 436 -3.99 -13.05 -13.03
C THR A 436 -3.20 -12.11 -12.09
N GLY A 437 -2.25 -12.64 -11.31
CA GLY A 437 -1.72 -11.97 -10.14
C GLY A 437 -2.85 -11.43 -9.27
N ALA A 438 -2.65 -10.24 -8.69
CA ALA A 438 -3.73 -9.51 -8.06
C ALA A 438 -4.66 -8.87 -9.10
N ILE A 439 -5.98 -8.88 -8.81
CA ILE A 439 -6.99 -8.23 -9.64
C ILE A 439 -7.79 -7.22 -8.84
N SER A 440 -8.28 -6.18 -9.52
CA SER A 440 -9.17 -5.18 -8.94
C SER A 440 -10.15 -4.65 -9.98
N TYR A 441 -11.29 -4.14 -9.53
CA TYR A 441 -12.29 -3.52 -10.39
C TYR A 441 -12.43 -2.05 -10.04
N ILE A 442 -11.89 -1.18 -10.90
CA ILE A 442 -11.99 0.27 -10.73
C ILE A 442 -12.87 0.80 -11.85
N THR A 443 -13.95 1.52 -11.51
CA THR A 443 -14.88 2.11 -12.50
C THR A 443 -15.47 1.12 -13.52
N GLY A 444 -15.48 -0.19 -13.20
CA GLY A 444 -16.08 -1.24 -14.04
C GLY A 444 -15.07 -1.86 -15.01
N VAL A 445 -13.83 -1.41 -14.93
CA VAL A 445 -12.68 -1.92 -15.68
C VAL A 445 -11.92 -2.89 -14.81
N LEU A 446 -11.58 -4.05 -15.38
CA LEU A 446 -10.67 -5.00 -14.75
C LEU A 446 -9.24 -4.42 -14.83
N ALA A 447 -8.63 -4.22 -13.67
CA ALA A 447 -7.19 -4.09 -13.53
C ALA A 447 -6.63 -5.48 -13.22
N ASP A 448 -5.90 -6.04 -14.16
CA ASP A 448 -5.23 -7.34 -14.06
C ASP A 448 -3.72 -7.10 -13.99
N GLU A 449 -3.06 -7.63 -12.95
CA GLU A 449 -1.64 -7.41 -12.76
C GLU A 449 -0.81 -7.93 -13.94
N ASN A 450 -1.12 -9.13 -14.45
CA ASN A 450 -0.38 -9.75 -15.55
C ASN A 450 -0.44 -8.89 -16.82
N ASP A 451 -1.63 -8.35 -17.14
CA ASP A 451 -1.82 -7.41 -18.25
C ASP A 451 -0.96 -6.15 -18.07
N LEU A 452 -1.05 -5.53 -16.90
CA LEU A 452 -0.38 -4.24 -16.63
C LEU A 452 1.14 -4.38 -16.66
N VAL A 453 1.70 -5.41 -16.03
CA VAL A 453 3.16 -5.60 -15.94
C VAL A 453 3.74 -6.02 -17.29
N TRP A 454 2.99 -6.78 -18.11
CA TRP A 454 3.39 -7.11 -19.48
C TRP A 454 3.45 -5.87 -20.38
N ASP A 455 2.43 -5.01 -20.36
CA ASP A 455 2.41 -3.77 -21.15
C ASP A 455 3.56 -2.83 -20.75
N VAL A 456 3.80 -2.64 -19.46
CA VAL A 456 4.94 -1.81 -18.99
C VAL A 456 6.28 -2.43 -19.41
N SER A 457 6.45 -3.74 -19.25
CA SER A 457 7.71 -4.41 -19.58
C SER A 457 8.04 -4.39 -21.07
N THR A 458 7.04 -4.53 -21.93
CA THR A 458 7.22 -4.48 -23.39
C THR A 458 7.54 -3.07 -23.87
N ARG A 459 6.92 -2.03 -23.29
CA ARG A 459 7.30 -0.62 -23.52
C ARG A 459 8.74 -0.35 -23.08
N LEU A 460 9.11 -0.81 -21.89
CA LEU A 460 10.44 -0.65 -21.34
C LEU A 460 11.48 -1.34 -22.23
N LYS A 461 11.20 -2.56 -22.71
CA LYS A 461 12.07 -3.26 -23.67
C LYS A 461 12.33 -2.41 -24.92
N SER A 462 11.29 -1.84 -25.54
CA SER A 462 11.45 -1.02 -26.74
C SER A 462 12.33 0.21 -26.46
N LEU A 463 12.07 0.92 -25.37
CA LEU A 463 12.88 2.09 -24.95
C LEU A 463 14.35 1.72 -24.69
N LEU A 464 14.60 0.60 -24.02
CA LEU A 464 15.97 0.15 -23.74
C LEU A 464 16.70 -0.27 -25.02
N LEU A 465 16.04 -0.97 -25.95
CA LEU A 465 16.62 -1.31 -27.24
C LEU A 465 16.97 -0.05 -28.05
N GLU A 466 16.09 0.96 -28.07
CA GLU A 466 16.35 2.26 -28.70
C GLU A 466 17.55 3.00 -28.08
N ARG A 467 17.74 2.85 -26.76
CA ARG A 467 18.90 3.38 -26.02
C ARG A 467 20.16 2.50 -26.14
N GLY A 468 20.11 1.44 -26.94
CA GLY A 468 21.25 0.58 -27.22
C GLY A 468 21.63 -0.36 -26.08
N TYR A 469 20.68 -0.77 -25.25
CA TYR A 469 20.84 -1.86 -24.29
C TYR A 469 20.66 -3.23 -24.98
N GLY A 470 21.29 -4.26 -24.44
CA GLY A 470 20.82 -5.63 -24.66
C GLY A 470 19.65 -5.93 -23.73
N VAL A 471 18.57 -6.50 -24.24
CA VAL A 471 17.38 -6.82 -23.42
C VAL A 471 16.99 -8.28 -23.57
N HIS A 472 16.79 -8.95 -22.43
CA HIS A 472 16.21 -10.27 -22.33
C HIS A 472 14.89 -10.20 -21.55
N MET A 473 13.96 -11.11 -21.83
CA MET A 473 12.70 -11.21 -21.10
C MET A 473 12.50 -12.64 -20.59
N SER A 474 11.90 -12.77 -19.39
CA SER A 474 11.56 -14.07 -18.81
C SER A 474 10.48 -14.84 -19.56
N LYS A 475 9.61 -14.12 -20.28
CA LYS A 475 8.60 -14.68 -21.16
C LYS A 475 8.58 -13.95 -22.50
N THR A 476 8.23 -14.70 -23.54
CA THR A 476 8.10 -14.22 -24.92
C THR A 476 6.68 -13.77 -25.24
N HIS A 477 5.70 -14.28 -24.49
CA HIS A 477 4.28 -13.96 -24.60
C HIS A 477 3.69 -13.82 -23.19
N ILE A 478 2.68 -12.98 -22.98
CA ILE A 478 2.11 -12.72 -21.64
C ILE A 478 1.56 -13.97 -20.94
N ASN A 479 1.09 -14.95 -21.71
CA ASN A 479 0.45 -16.17 -21.23
C ASN A 479 1.43 -17.33 -20.98
N GLU A 480 2.71 -17.13 -21.27
CA GLU A 480 3.72 -18.14 -21.08
C GLU A 480 3.86 -18.46 -19.59
N ASP A 481 3.70 -19.74 -19.27
CA ASP A 481 3.82 -20.26 -17.92
C ASP A 481 5.29 -20.55 -17.64
N VAL A 482 5.92 -19.67 -16.86
CA VAL A 482 7.33 -19.75 -16.49
C VAL A 482 7.45 -19.74 -14.98
N GLU A 483 7.94 -20.85 -14.43
CA GLU A 483 8.13 -21.03 -12.99
C GLU A 483 9.19 -20.07 -12.43
N LEU A 484 9.04 -19.66 -11.16
CA LEU A 484 9.94 -18.68 -10.53
C LEU A 484 11.42 -19.09 -10.58
N ALA A 485 11.71 -20.39 -10.47
CA ALA A 485 13.07 -20.91 -10.55
C ALA A 485 13.63 -20.87 -11.99
N ASP A 486 12.78 -21.09 -12.99
CA ASP A 486 13.17 -21.11 -14.39
C ASP A 486 13.47 -19.69 -14.90
N ARG A 487 12.71 -18.69 -14.45
CA ARG A 487 13.00 -17.26 -14.68
C ARG A 487 14.42 -16.91 -14.24
N ALA A 488 14.79 -17.32 -13.03
CA ALA A 488 16.12 -17.08 -12.47
C ALA A 488 17.20 -17.91 -13.17
N ALA A 489 16.92 -19.17 -13.51
CA ALA A 489 17.86 -20.04 -14.20
C ALA A 489 18.19 -19.51 -15.61
N ASP A 490 17.17 -19.06 -16.33
CA ASP A 490 17.32 -18.45 -17.65
C ASP A 490 18.11 -17.14 -17.59
N ALA A 491 17.81 -16.26 -16.63
CA ALA A 491 18.61 -15.07 -16.37
C ALA A 491 20.08 -15.43 -16.09
N ASN A 492 20.33 -16.42 -15.23
CA ASN A 492 21.69 -16.87 -14.92
C ASN A 492 22.44 -17.41 -16.14
N ALA A 493 21.74 -18.12 -17.04
CA ALA A 493 22.33 -18.65 -18.27
C ALA A 493 22.68 -17.54 -19.26
N LYS A 494 21.86 -16.49 -19.34
CA LYS A 494 22.08 -15.33 -20.22
C LYS A 494 23.08 -14.33 -19.65
N ASN A 495 23.34 -14.37 -18.34
CA ASN A 495 24.30 -13.53 -17.62
C ASN A 495 24.15 -12.00 -17.92
N PRO A 496 22.95 -11.42 -17.73
CA PRO A 496 22.73 -9.99 -17.83
C PRO A 496 23.47 -9.22 -16.72
N ASP A 497 23.69 -7.92 -16.92
CA ASP A 497 24.27 -7.04 -15.92
C ASP A 497 23.31 -6.77 -14.74
N VAL A 498 22.00 -6.69 -15.02
CA VAL A 498 20.96 -6.54 -14.00
C VAL A 498 19.70 -7.34 -14.32
N PHE A 499 18.97 -7.72 -13.27
CA PHE A 499 17.65 -8.36 -13.34
C PHE A 499 16.58 -7.47 -12.69
N VAL A 500 15.49 -7.20 -13.42
CA VAL A 500 14.39 -6.33 -12.98
C VAL A 500 13.07 -7.08 -13.11
N SER A 501 12.51 -7.52 -11.98
CA SER A 501 11.16 -8.10 -11.93
C SER A 501 10.11 -7.01 -11.70
N ILE A 502 8.98 -7.09 -12.40
CA ILE A 502 7.98 -6.02 -12.49
C ILE A 502 6.61 -6.58 -12.12
N HIS A 503 6.00 -5.98 -11.10
CA HIS A 503 4.80 -6.43 -10.42
C HIS A 503 3.87 -5.26 -10.04
N CYS A 504 2.64 -5.57 -9.61
CA CYS A 504 1.77 -4.63 -8.93
C CYS A 504 1.35 -5.20 -7.57
N ASN A 505 1.46 -4.40 -6.52
CA ASN A 505 1.16 -4.86 -5.18
C ASN A 505 -0.35 -5.01 -4.97
N ALA A 506 -0.72 -5.74 -3.93
CA ALA A 506 -2.07 -5.81 -3.44
C ALA A 506 -2.10 -5.90 -1.92
N PHE A 507 -3.06 -5.21 -1.32
CA PHE A 507 -3.29 -5.28 0.11
C PHE A 507 -4.79 -5.28 0.42
N THR A 508 -5.17 -5.90 1.54
CA THR A 508 -6.57 -6.01 1.96
C THR A 508 -7.20 -4.65 2.24
N SER A 509 -6.40 -3.68 2.70
CA SER A 509 -6.84 -2.29 2.83
C SER A 509 -6.65 -1.53 1.51
N PRO A 510 -7.70 -0.92 0.94
CA PRO A 510 -7.62 -0.20 -0.33
C PRO A 510 -6.92 1.16 -0.21
N VAL A 511 -6.44 1.56 0.99
CA VAL A 511 -5.72 2.82 1.18
C VAL A 511 -4.21 2.70 1.01
N ALA A 512 -3.66 1.47 1.08
CA ALA A 512 -2.25 1.22 0.82
C ALA A 512 -1.94 1.59 -0.63
N ARG A 513 -0.93 2.42 -0.87
CA ARG A 513 -0.64 2.97 -2.20
C ARG A 513 0.82 3.35 -2.36
N GLY A 514 1.25 3.52 -3.60
CA GLY A 514 2.60 3.90 -3.98
C GLY A 514 3.49 2.70 -4.34
N THR A 515 4.74 3.00 -4.67
CA THR A 515 5.70 2.07 -5.28
C THR A 515 6.61 1.43 -4.22
N ILE A 516 6.88 0.13 -4.34
CA ILE A 516 7.79 -0.60 -3.46
C ILE A 516 8.85 -1.32 -4.29
N ALA A 517 10.13 -1.05 -4.04
CA ALA A 517 11.21 -1.86 -4.60
C ALA A 517 11.78 -2.83 -3.55
N PHE A 518 11.90 -4.09 -3.93
CA PHE A 518 12.50 -5.14 -3.10
C PHE A 518 13.89 -5.49 -3.62
N ALA A 519 14.90 -5.25 -2.80
CA ALA A 519 16.27 -5.67 -3.06
C ALA A 519 16.57 -7.03 -2.41
N PRO A 520 17.41 -7.88 -3.03
CA PRO A 520 17.91 -9.10 -2.42
C PRO A 520 18.71 -8.81 -1.15
N GLY A 521 18.51 -9.64 -0.12
CA GLY A 521 19.36 -9.63 1.06
C GLY A 521 20.78 -10.17 0.81
N TYR A 522 21.61 -10.22 1.86
CA TYR A 522 23.00 -10.68 1.76
C TYR A 522 23.12 -12.11 1.21
N LYS A 523 23.80 -12.26 0.07
CA LYS A 523 24.30 -13.54 -0.46
C LYS A 523 25.78 -13.67 -0.09
N LEU A 524 26.10 -14.59 0.82
CA LEU A 524 27.48 -14.83 1.29
C LEU A 524 28.27 -15.67 0.27
N SER A 525 28.68 -15.07 -0.85
CA SER A 525 29.62 -15.68 -1.78
C SER A 525 30.62 -14.65 -2.32
N ALA A 526 31.83 -15.10 -2.65
CA ALA A 526 32.86 -14.23 -3.25
C ALA A 526 32.43 -13.65 -4.60
N LYS A 527 31.60 -14.36 -5.37
CA LYS A 527 31.06 -13.90 -6.67
C LYS A 527 29.99 -12.82 -6.51
N THR A 528 29.30 -12.78 -5.37
CA THR A 528 28.10 -11.96 -5.13
C THR A 528 28.34 -10.77 -4.19
N ASN A 529 29.58 -10.56 -3.74
CA ASN A 529 29.89 -9.67 -2.62
C ASN A 529 29.53 -8.18 -2.86
N GLY A 530 29.49 -7.74 -4.13
CA GLY A 530 29.08 -6.39 -4.53
C GLY A 530 27.58 -6.23 -4.83
N TRP A 531 26.90 -7.32 -5.20
CA TRP A 531 25.57 -7.24 -5.81
C TRP A 531 24.50 -6.66 -4.91
N ARG A 532 24.60 -6.84 -3.58
CA ARG A 532 23.61 -6.26 -2.67
C ARG A 532 23.62 -4.73 -2.75
N SER A 533 24.80 -4.13 -2.78
CA SER A 533 24.95 -2.67 -2.89
C SER A 533 24.41 -2.16 -4.22
N ASP A 534 24.75 -2.87 -5.30
CA ASP A 534 24.29 -2.55 -6.66
C ASP A 534 22.77 -2.71 -6.79
N SER A 535 22.22 -3.80 -6.24
CA SER A 535 20.77 -4.07 -6.22
C SER A 535 19.99 -3.03 -5.40
N LEU A 536 20.53 -2.61 -4.26
CA LEU A 536 19.94 -1.55 -3.44
C LEU A 536 19.96 -0.21 -4.18
N ARG A 537 21.06 0.10 -4.88
CA ARG A 537 21.17 1.32 -5.70
C ARG A 537 20.13 1.29 -6.83
N LEU A 538 20.06 0.19 -7.58
CA LEU A 538 19.06 0.00 -8.64
C LEU A 538 17.63 0.14 -8.10
N SER A 539 17.33 -0.53 -6.98
CA SER A 539 16.00 -0.48 -6.35
C SER A 539 15.60 0.93 -5.93
N ARG A 540 16.55 1.73 -5.39
CA ARG A 540 16.30 3.13 -5.02
C ARG A 540 16.01 4.01 -6.22
N LEU A 541 16.81 3.89 -7.28
CA LEU A 541 16.62 4.65 -8.50
C LEU A 541 15.24 4.32 -9.10
N MET A 542 14.93 3.04 -9.26
CA MET A 542 13.63 2.59 -9.77
C MET A 542 12.45 3.09 -8.93
N ALA A 543 12.51 2.93 -7.61
CA ALA A 543 11.45 3.40 -6.72
C ALA A 543 11.28 4.93 -6.77
N SER A 544 12.38 5.68 -6.86
CA SER A 544 12.36 7.15 -6.91
C SER A 544 11.78 7.68 -8.22
N HIS A 545 12.26 7.15 -9.34
CA HIS A 545 11.80 7.54 -10.68
C HIS A 545 10.31 7.23 -10.87
N VAL A 546 9.91 5.98 -10.63
CA VAL A 546 8.50 5.57 -10.79
C VAL A 546 7.60 6.24 -9.75
N GLY A 547 8.05 6.31 -8.49
CA GLY A 547 7.29 6.93 -7.39
C GLY A 547 6.99 8.41 -7.61
N SER A 548 7.86 9.12 -8.34
CA SER A 548 7.66 10.54 -8.69
C SER A 548 6.39 10.79 -9.50
N LEU A 549 5.96 9.81 -10.30
CA LEU A 549 4.75 9.90 -11.12
C LEU A 549 3.46 9.86 -10.30
N PHE A 550 3.48 9.16 -9.15
CA PHE A 550 2.30 8.95 -8.32
C PHE A 550 2.10 10.04 -7.27
N GLY A 551 3.14 10.83 -6.95
CA GLY A 551 3.13 11.75 -5.81
C GLY A 551 2.81 11.04 -4.48
N ALA A 552 3.11 9.74 -4.40
CA ALA A 552 2.69 8.82 -3.34
C ALA A 552 3.91 8.26 -2.58
N TYR A 553 3.65 7.32 -1.66
CA TYR A 553 4.70 6.68 -0.85
C TYR A 553 5.66 5.89 -1.74
N GLN A 554 6.97 6.08 -1.54
CA GLN A 554 8.01 5.30 -2.18
C GLN A 554 8.86 4.65 -1.09
N THR A 555 9.10 3.35 -1.19
CA THR A 555 9.95 2.65 -0.22
C THR A 555 10.80 1.59 -0.88
N VAL A 556 11.96 1.36 -0.27
CA VAL A 556 12.86 0.27 -0.65
C VAL A 556 12.94 -0.68 0.53
N VAL A 557 12.53 -1.92 0.31
CA VAL A 557 12.59 -2.98 1.31
C VAL A 557 13.81 -3.84 1.02
N ASP A 558 14.77 -3.81 1.93
CA ASP A 558 15.88 -4.76 1.93
C ASP A 558 15.40 -6.08 2.54
N THR A 559 15.38 -7.15 1.75
CA THR A 559 14.88 -8.48 2.18
C THR A 559 15.88 -9.28 3.04
N SER A 560 16.85 -8.61 3.68
CA SER A 560 17.84 -9.21 4.57
C SER A 560 17.23 -9.66 5.92
N TYR A 561 16.42 -10.72 5.93
CA TYR A 561 16.20 -11.71 7.01
C TYR A 561 15.01 -12.60 6.60
N GLY A 562 15.25 -13.85 6.19
CA GLY A 562 14.23 -14.91 6.04
C GLY A 562 13.12 -14.74 4.97
N ALA A 563 13.01 -13.61 4.29
CA ALA A 563 11.90 -13.26 3.39
C ALA A 563 12.34 -12.86 1.96
N SER A 564 13.47 -13.39 1.48
CA SER A 564 13.95 -13.08 0.12
C SER A 564 13.00 -13.68 -0.93
N LEU A 565 12.58 -12.89 -1.91
CA LEU A 565 11.75 -13.34 -3.04
C LEU A 565 12.52 -14.35 -3.90
N ALA A 566 11.86 -15.36 -4.47
CA ALA A 566 12.55 -16.45 -5.19
C ALA A 566 13.42 -15.93 -6.34
N VAL A 567 12.89 -15.03 -7.17
CA VAL A 567 13.63 -14.41 -8.27
C VAL A 567 14.87 -13.65 -7.79
N ASN A 568 14.74 -12.85 -6.73
CA ASN A 568 15.87 -12.15 -6.10
C ASN A 568 16.86 -13.10 -5.43
N ARG A 569 16.40 -14.22 -4.88
CA ARG A 569 17.24 -15.20 -4.18
C ARG A 569 18.07 -16.05 -5.13
N LEU A 570 17.49 -16.46 -6.26
CA LEU A 570 18.05 -17.47 -7.17
C LEU A 570 18.87 -16.89 -8.32
N THR A 571 18.71 -15.60 -8.61
CA THR A 571 19.51 -14.89 -9.63
C THR A 571 20.98 -14.72 -9.22
N GLN A 572 21.86 -14.66 -10.22
CA GLN A 572 23.31 -14.57 -10.09
C GLN A 572 23.87 -13.26 -10.68
N MET A 573 23.16 -12.16 -10.44
CA MET A 573 23.52 -10.79 -10.79
C MET A 573 22.82 -9.81 -9.84
N PRO A 574 23.14 -8.51 -9.84
CA PRO A 574 22.32 -7.49 -9.20
C PRO A 574 20.86 -7.61 -9.65
N SER A 575 19.92 -7.65 -8.70
CA SER A 575 18.52 -7.94 -8.97
C SER A 575 17.58 -7.10 -8.12
N MET A 576 16.35 -6.91 -8.58
CA MET A 576 15.29 -6.30 -7.79
C MET A 576 13.91 -6.75 -8.27
N LEU A 577 12.89 -6.55 -7.43
CA LEU A 577 11.48 -6.62 -7.81
C LEU A 577 10.82 -5.26 -7.54
N LEU A 578 10.09 -4.71 -8.52
CA LEU A 578 9.37 -3.45 -8.39
C LEU A 578 7.87 -3.71 -8.37
N GLU A 579 7.23 -3.29 -7.31
CA GLU A 579 5.79 -3.10 -7.26
C GLU A 579 5.47 -1.70 -7.76
N LEU A 580 4.90 -1.60 -8.96
CA LEU A 580 4.61 -0.31 -9.60
C LEU A 580 3.67 0.56 -8.76
N GLY A 581 2.66 -0.06 -8.16
CA GLY A 581 1.64 0.55 -7.32
C GLY A 581 0.73 -0.53 -6.71
N PHE A 582 -0.26 -0.16 -5.90
CA PHE A 582 -1.21 -1.13 -5.35
C PHE A 582 -2.44 -1.27 -6.25
N ILE A 583 -2.64 -2.43 -6.88
CA ILE A 583 -3.79 -2.65 -7.75
C ILE A 583 -5.13 -2.61 -6.98
N THR A 584 -5.10 -2.89 -5.67
CA THR A 584 -6.27 -2.77 -4.79
C THR A 584 -6.56 -1.33 -4.36
N ASN A 585 -5.65 -0.38 -4.62
CA ASN A 585 -5.88 1.04 -4.40
C ASN A 585 -6.56 1.68 -5.60
N PRO A 586 -7.72 2.35 -5.44
CA PRO A 586 -8.42 2.95 -6.56
C PRO A 586 -7.63 4.02 -7.33
N SER A 587 -6.77 4.79 -6.65
CA SER A 587 -5.97 5.84 -7.31
C SER A 587 -4.82 5.24 -8.12
N ASP A 588 -4.06 4.32 -7.53
CA ASP A 588 -2.94 3.68 -8.22
C ASP A 588 -3.44 2.81 -9.38
N ALA A 589 -4.50 2.03 -9.19
CA ALA A 589 -5.08 1.23 -10.26
C ALA A 589 -5.69 2.08 -11.38
N ALA A 590 -6.40 3.18 -11.06
CA ALA A 590 -6.88 4.11 -12.10
C ALA A 590 -5.72 4.73 -12.89
N PHE A 591 -4.61 5.05 -12.22
CA PHE A 591 -3.40 5.56 -12.85
C PHE A 591 -2.78 4.51 -13.78
N LEU A 592 -2.56 3.29 -13.29
CA LEU A 592 -1.99 2.16 -14.03
C LEU A 592 -2.86 1.74 -15.23
N LEU A 593 -4.17 1.92 -15.15
CA LEU A 593 -5.09 1.63 -16.26
C LEU A 593 -4.96 2.61 -17.44
N GLN A 594 -4.38 3.79 -17.25
CA GLN A 594 -4.16 4.72 -18.35
C GLN A 594 -2.92 4.33 -19.17
N PRO A 595 -3.03 4.21 -20.51
CA PRO A 595 -1.91 3.83 -21.37
C PRO A 595 -0.73 4.81 -21.33
N GLU A 596 -1.02 6.11 -21.25
CA GLU A 596 -0.03 7.18 -21.22
C GLU A 596 0.80 7.11 -19.94
N ASN A 597 0.16 6.73 -18.82
CA ASN A 597 0.83 6.55 -17.54
C ASN A 597 1.72 5.31 -17.54
N ARG A 598 1.31 4.20 -18.18
CA ARG A 598 2.19 3.03 -18.36
C ARG A 598 3.40 3.34 -19.24
N GLN A 599 3.22 4.18 -20.26
CA GLN A 599 4.34 4.71 -21.05
C GLN A 599 5.27 5.59 -20.20
N ALA A 600 4.73 6.47 -19.35
CA ALA A 600 5.51 7.29 -18.44
C ALA A 600 6.29 6.45 -17.43
N ILE A 601 5.68 5.40 -16.87
CA ILE A 601 6.36 4.44 -15.98
C ILE A 601 7.53 3.78 -16.71
N ALA A 602 7.32 3.26 -17.92
CA ALA A 602 8.38 2.62 -18.70
C ALA A 602 9.52 3.61 -19.02
N GLN A 603 9.20 4.88 -19.29
CA GLN A 603 10.17 5.95 -19.51
C GLN A 603 11.01 6.20 -18.25
N GLU A 604 10.37 6.38 -17.09
CA GLU A 604 11.05 6.59 -15.80
C GLU A 604 11.92 5.39 -15.39
N MET A 605 11.47 4.17 -15.69
CA MET A 605 12.29 2.96 -15.46
C MET A 605 13.53 2.91 -16.38
N ALA A 606 13.39 3.34 -17.64
CA ALA A 606 14.53 3.44 -18.55
C ALA A 606 15.52 4.53 -18.11
N ASP A 607 15.02 5.67 -17.63
CA ASP A 607 15.83 6.78 -17.10
C ASP A 607 16.58 6.35 -15.83
N ALA A 608 15.94 5.59 -14.94
CA ALA A 608 16.57 4.99 -13.76
C ALA A 608 17.71 4.01 -14.14
N LEU A 609 17.56 3.27 -15.25
CA LEU A 609 18.61 2.39 -15.77
C LEU A 609 19.77 3.17 -16.37
N ASP A 610 19.51 4.25 -17.11
CA ASP A 610 20.56 5.14 -17.60
C ASP A 610 21.37 5.74 -16.44
N GLU A 611 20.69 6.25 -15.40
CA GLU A 611 21.38 6.74 -14.21
C GLU A 611 22.15 5.60 -13.50
N TYR A 612 21.58 4.40 -13.44
CA TYR A 612 22.26 3.25 -12.85
C TYR A 612 23.55 2.91 -13.60
N PHE A 613 23.54 2.89 -14.93
CA PHE A 613 24.73 2.59 -15.74
C PHE A 613 25.62 3.81 -16.02
N GLY A 614 25.23 5.01 -15.57
CA GLY A 614 25.98 6.25 -15.76
C GLY A 614 26.00 6.74 -17.21
N ARG A 615 24.86 6.62 -17.90
CA ARG A 615 24.66 6.99 -19.29
C ARG A 615 24.03 8.36 -19.49
#